data_AF-A0A3E1K8C9-F1
#
_entry.id   AF-A0A3E1K8C9-F1
#
_cell.length_a   1.000
_cell.length_b   1.000
_cell.length_c   1.000
_cell.angle_alpha   90.00
_cell.angle_beta   90.00
_cell.angle_gamma   90.00
#
_symmetry.space_group_name_H-M   'P 1'
#
loop_
_entity.id
_entity.type
_entity.pdbx_description
1 polymer ?
#
loop_
_entity_poly.entity_id
_entity_poly.type
_entity_poly.pdbx_seq_one_letter_code
_entity_poly.pdbx_strand_id
1 'polypeptide(L)'
;MSSKPITFAILLLSIVFLAWSPGTQAQLDRLKSAAERVGGLVEGVEEPASGDTEGAHDPEDSAGHDTATADAEKIIALHAEHGDVLDTIHGNSVVYYDNPDAASEGLDRIEAAETAAAEIRPLMQNVAERYGRERGAITEAMDAAGVSVDKANYMVAANAHDLFEFLEQLAGTRSASAQTLVDGVRSRLDDLDDFAANIQQQRLAEAMEMIEIAQEIDPSHPELGRLRVAVEEAASEKQAEQKARIESAEWPGHVASFDGPGSIEQLSRSVHQYLSNDRDWGQREVKPQEILSVAVRGPWQVAKRDILGQPVQWRLPVLVAVTDEELRPDGIARAYELSMVAMEGAANDAPKSPPWDGFWVGDNFFLNLDALP
;
A
#
# COMPACT_ATOMS: atom_id res chain seq x y z
N MET A 1 12.94 39.39 -26.18
CA MET A 1 12.42 39.08 -24.83
C MET A 1 10.94 38.79 -24.96
N SER A 2 10.55 37.51 -25.07
CA SER A 2 9.25 37.01 -24.62
C SER A 2 9.27 35.48 -24.71
N SER A 3 8.47 34.86 -23.86
CA SER A 3 8.60 33.56 -23.21
C SER A 3 8.43 32.32 -24.10
N LYS A 4 9.07 31.23 -23.65
CA LYS A 4 8.93 29.84 -24.12
C LYS A 4 7.59 29.24 -23.63
N PRO A 5 6.97 28.33 -24.39
CA PRO A 5 6.05 27.33 -23.86
C PRO A 5 6.68 25.94 -23.99
N ILE A 6 7.30 25.42 -22.93
CA ILE A 6 7.78 24.02 -22.86
C ILE A 6 7.31 23.29 -21.58
N THR A 7 6.70 23.99 -20.62
CA THR A 7 6.40 23.40 -19.30
C THR A 7 5.10 22.58 -19.25
N PHE A 8 4.28 22.54 -20.31
CA PHE A 8 2.96 21.88 -20.26
C PHE A 8 2.95 20.40 -20.70
N ALA A 9 4.01 19.90 -21.34
CA ALA A 9 4.07 18.53 -21.83
C ALA A 9 4.62 17.51 -20.80
N ILE A 10 5.36 17.97 -19.80
CA ILE A 10 5.93 17.10 -18.75
C ILE A 10 4.88 16.78 -17.67
N LEU A 11 3.85 17.62 -17.51
CA LEU A 11 2.81 17.41 -16.50
C LEU A 11 1.77 16.34 -16.89
N LEU A 12 1.64 15.99 -18.17
CA LEU A 12 0.64 15.04 -18.67
C LEU A 12 1.11 13.58 -18.61
N LEU A 13 2.43 13.33 -18.65
CA LEU A 13 3.00 11.98 -18.48
C LEU A 13 2.93 11.48 -17.03
N SER A 14 2.90 12.38 -16.04
CA SER A 14 2.74 12.01 -14.62
C SER A 14 1.29 11.68 -14.26
N ILE A 15 0.30 12.26 -14.96
CA ILE A 15 -1.13 12.07 -14.64
C ILE A 15 -1.64 10.70 -15.09
N VAL A 16 -1.06 10.09 -16.11
CA VAL A 16 -1.46 8.74 -16.56
C VAL A 16 -0.93 7.65 -15.62
N PHE A 17 0.20 7.88 -14.94
CA PHE A 17 0.69 6.97 -13.88
C PHE A 17 0.01 7.19 -12.52
N LEU A 18 -0.49 8.41 -12.23
CA LEU A 18 -1.18 8.75 -10.97
C LEU A 18 -2.69 8.48 -10.98
N ALA A 19 -3.30 8.22 -12.14
CA ALA A 19 -4.75 7.96 -12.24
C ALA A 19 -5.19 6.59 -11.65
N TRP A 20 -4.27 5.82 -11.10
CA TRP A 20 -4.50 4.53 -10.44
C TRP A 20 -3.68 4.41 -9.14
N SER A 21 -3.77 5.40 -8.24
CA SER A 21 -3.51 5.10 -6.82
C SER A 21 -4.82 4.64 -6.17
N PRO A 22 -4.93 3.38 -5.71
CA PRO A 22 -6.02 2.93 -4.84
C PRO A 22 -6.27 3.85 -3.63
N GLY A 23 -5.28 4.65 -3.23
CA GLY A 23 -5.36 5.58 -2.11
C GLY A 23 -6.41 6.69 -2.25
N THR A 24 -6.71 7.19 -3.46
CA THR A 24 -7.67 8.32 -3.60
C THR A 24 -9.13 7.90 -3.38
N GLN A 25 -9.49 6.69 -3.80
CA GLN A 25 -10.82 6.13 -3.53
C GLN A 25 -10.96 5.73 -2.05
N ALA A 26 -9.89 5.19 -1.47
CA ALA A 26 -9.82 4.87 -0.04
C ALA A 26 -9.94 6.12 0.85
N GLN A 27 -9.31 7.25 0.49
CA GLN A 27 -9.46 8.53 1.20
C GLN A 27 -10.90 9.07 1.16
N LEU A 28 -11.59 8.95 0.02
CA LEU A 28 -12.99 9.38 -0.12
C LEU A 28 -13.97 8.52 0.69
N ASP A 29 -13.72 7.22 0.80
CA ASP A 29 -14.56 6.32 1.61
C ASP A 29 -14.24 6.42 3.11
N ARG A 30 -13.00 6.76 3.47
CA ARG A 30 -12.60 7.10 4.86
C ARG A 30 -13.28 8.38 5.36
N LEU A 31 -13.34 9.44 4.54
CA LEU A 31 -14.05 10.68 4.89
C LEU A 31 -15.55 10.45 5.12
N LYS A 32 -16.18 9.53 4.38
CA LYS A 32 -17.60 9.15 4.61
C LYS A 32 -17.78 8.34 5.89
N SER A 33 -16.91 7.36 6.15
CA SER A 33 -16.98 6.51 7.35
C SER A 33 -16.69 7.28 8.65
N ALA A 34 -15.84 8.30 8.61
CA ALA A 34 -15.59 9.21 9.72
C ALA A 34 -16.81 10.11 10.02
N ALA A 35 -17.51 10.58 8.98
CA ALA A 35 -18.73 11.38 9.12
C ALA A 35 -19.91 10.59 9.71
N GLU A 36 -19.99 9.29 9.45
CA GLU A 36 -21.05 8.41 9.98
C GLU A 36 -20.84 8.04 11.46
N ARG A 37 -19.59 7.97 11.92
CA ARG A 37 -19.24 7.65 13.33
C ARG A 37 -19.54 8.78 14.31
N VAL A 38 -19.56 10.02 13.85
CA VAL A 38 -19.87 11.20 14.69
C VAL A 38 -21.40 11.38 14.91
N GLY A 39 -22.24 10.70 14.12
CA GLY A 39 -23.69 10.92 14.10
C GLY A 39 -24.53 10.10 15.09
N GLY A 40 -23.96 9.19 15.88
CA GLY A 40 -24.75 8.23 16.64
C GLY A 40 -24.24 7.97 18.05
N LEU A 41 -24.51 8.88 19.00
CA LEU A 41 -24.36 8.59 20.43
C LEU A 41 -25.00 9.69 21.31
N VAL A 42 -26.34 9.68 21.49
CA VAL A 42 -27.00 10.19 22.70
C VAL A 42 -28.37 9.50 22.84
N GLU A 43 -28.51 8.56 23.78
CA GLU A 43 -29.75 8.40 24.58
C GLU A 43 -29.56 7.35 25.70
N GLY A 44 -29.85 7.76 26.94
CA GLY A 44 -30.25 6.86 28.03
C GLY A 44 -29.27 6.72 29.20
N VAL A 45 -29.38 7.62 30.19
CA VAL A 45 -28.92 7.34 31.57
C VAL A 45 -30.11 7.55 32.50
N GLU A 46 -30.61 6.44 33.05
CA GLU A 46 -31.59 6.43 34.15
C GLU A 46 -30.85 6.44 35.50
N GLU A 47 -31.35 7.28 36.39
CA GLU A 47 -30.89 7.55 37.75
C GLU A 47 -31.57 6.56 38.74
N PRO A 48 -30.84 5.95 39.69
CA PRO A 48 -31.48 5.34 40.86
C PRO A 48 -31.12 6.04 42.19
N ALA A 49 -32.09 5.91 43.09
CA ALA A 49 -32.29 6.64 44.31
C ALA A 49 -31.41 6.24 45.51
N SER A 50 -31.41 7.18 46.46
CA SER A 50 -30.72 7.26 47.74
C SER A 50 -31.02 6.16 48.77
N GLY A 51 -30.02 5.90 49.63
CA GLY A 51 -30.17 5.16 50.88
C GLY A 51 -29.10 5.57 51.90
N ASP A 52 -29.51 6.33 52.91
CA ASP A 52 -28.70 6.84 54.01
C ASP A 52 -28.20 5.75 54.96
N THR A 53 -26.94 5.85 55.40
CA THR A 53 -26.53 5.40 56.75
C THR A 53 -25.47 6.36 57.31
N GLU A 54 -25.89 7.11 58.32
CA GLU A 54 -25.18 8.22 58.95
C GLU A 54 -24.25 7.70 60.06
N GLY A 55 -22.94 7.77 59.82
CA GLY A 55 -21.88 7.67 60.83
C GLY A 55 -21.11 8.99 60.84
N ALA A 56 -21.11 9.69 61.97
CA ALA A 56 -20.47 11.00 62.11
C ALA A 56 -18.95 10.89 61.91
N HIS A 57 -18.49 11.19 60.70
CA HIS A 57 -17.11 11.42 60.33
C HIS A 57 -16.81 12.91 60.35
N ASP A 58 -15.55 13.26 60.66
CA ASP A 58 -15.07 14.63 60.62
C ASP A 58 -15.31 15.23 59.22
N PRO A 59 -15.86 16.45 59.09
CA PRO A 59 -16.24 17.03 57.81
C PRO A 59 -15.04 17.34 56.89
N GLU A 60 -13.80 17.28 57.40
CA GLU A 60 -12.59 17.37 56.56
C GLU A 60 -12.25 16.03 55.87
N ASP A 61 -12.61 14.88 56.46
CA ASP A 61 -12.35 13.55 55.87
C ASP A 61 -13.35 13.20 54.76
N SER A 62 -14.59 13.71 54.81
CA SER A 62 -15.61 13.40 53.79
C SER A 62 -15.30 14.02 52.43
N ALA A 63 -14.75 15.24 52.39
CA ALA A 63 -14.41 15.91 51.13
C ALA A 63 -13.24 15.23 50.39
N GLY A 64 -12.29 14.66 51.14
CA GLY A 64 -11.19 13.86 50.59
C GLY A 64 -11.68 12.54 49.99
N HIS A 65 -12.58 11.86 50.69
CA HIS A 65 -13.23 10.62 50.23
C HIS A 65 -14.00 10.82 48.91
N ASP A 66 -14.88 11.83 48.86
CA ASP A 66 -15.71 12.12 47.67
C ASP A 66 -14.84 12.42 46.45
N THR A 67 -13.76 13.19 46.65
CA THR A 67 -12.83 13.54 45.57
C THR A 67 -12.07 12.32 45.06
N ALA A 68 -11.55 11.48 45.96
CA ALA A 68 -10.81 10.28 45.60
C ALA A 68 -11.70 9.26 44.87
N THR A 69 -12.95 9.10 45.32
CA THR A 69 -13.95 8.25 44.67
C THR A 69 -14.26 8.74 43.26
N ALA A 70 -14.50 10.05 43.08
CA ALA A 70 -14.78 10.63 41.76
C ALA A 70 -13.58 10.54 40.80
N ASP A 71 -12.35 10.69 41.29
CA ASP A 71 -11.14 10.50 40.48
C ASP A 71 -10.99 9.02 40.06
N ALA A 72 -11.23 8.08 40.98
CA ALA A 72 -11.17 6.64 40.71
C ALA A 72 -12.18 6.20 39.65
N GLU A 73 -13.43 6.66 39.74
CA GLU A 73 -14.47 6.39 38.74
C GLU A 73 -14.08 6.92 37.36
N LYS A 74 -13.53 8.14 37.30
CA LYS A 74 -13.07 8.74 36.03
C LYS A 74 -11.88 8.00 35.43
N ILE A 75 -10.93 7.53 36.25
CA ILE A 75 -9.82 6.68 35.79
C ILE A 75 -10.38 5.41 35.13
N ILE A 76 -11.33 4.74 35.77
CA ILE A 76 -11.96 3.53 35.23
C ILE A 76 -12.69 3.85 33.93
N ALA A 77 -13.46 4.93 33.89
CA ALA A 77 -14.23 5.34 32.72
C ALA A 77 -13.33 5.65 31.52
N LEU A 78 -12.31 6.49 31.70
CA LEU A 78 -11.37 6.85 30.62
C LEU A 78 -10.56 5.66 30.12
N HIS A 79 -10.11 4.78 31.02
CA HIS A 79 -9.40 3.56 30.62
C HIS A 79 -10.30 2.63 29.81
N ALA A 80 -11.56 2.47 30.22
CA ALA A 80 -12.53 1.64 29.48
C ALA A 80 -12.92 2.26 28.13
N GLU A 81 -13.10 3.58 28.08
CA GLU A 81 -13.47 4.31 26.86
C GLU A 81 -12.35 4.29 25.82
N HIS A 82 -11.10 4.47 26.26
CA HIS A 82 -9.94 4.61 25.37
C HIS A 82 -9.07 3.34 25.27
N GLY A 83 -9.50 2.22 25.84
CA GLY A 83 -8.71 0.99 25.95
C GLY A 83 -8.10 0.52 24.62
N ASP A 84 -8.90 0.51 23.55
CA ASP A 84 -8.44 0.12 22.22
C ASP A 84 -7.31 1.03 21.70
N VAL A 85 -7.34 2.33 22.03
CA VAL A 85 -6.34 3.32 21.60
C VAL A 85 -5.05 3.17 22.42
N LEU A 86 -5.15 2.88 23.72
CA LEU A 86 -3.99 2.62 24.59
C LEU A 86 -3.14 1.47 24.03
N ASP A 87 -3.80 0.44 23.50
CA ASP A 87 -3.14 -0.75 22.94
C ASP A 87 -2.52 -0.51 21.55
N THR A 88 -2.72 0.65 20.91
CA THR A 88 -2.19 0.89 19.54
C THR A 88 -0.73 1.28 19.49
N ILE A 89 -0.19 1.87 20.55
CA ILE A 89 1.20 2.36 20.59
C ILE A 89 2.08 1.28 21.21
N HIS A 90 3.02 0.73 20.44
CA HIS A 90 4.04 -0.18 20.97
C HIS A 90 5.43 0.33 20.63
N GLY A 91 6.32 0.43 21.61
CA GLY A 91 7.71 0.84 21.39
C GLY A 91 7.87 2.24 20.78
N ASN A 92 6.88 3.12 20.97
CA ASN A 92 6.77 4.47 20.42
C ASN A 92 6.56 4.57 18.90
N SER A 93 6.16 3.51 18.21
CA SER A 93 5.75 3.62 16.80
C SER A 93 4.35 3.04 16.62
N VAL A 94 3.68 3.45 15.55
CA VAL A 94 2.41 2.84 15.11
C VAL A 94 2.46 2.36 13.67
N VAL A 95 3.59 2.60 12.99
CA VAL A 95 3.85 2.16 11.61
C VAL A 95 4.81 0.98 11.68
N TYR A 96 4.37 -0.19 11.20
CA TYR A 96 5.16 -1.43 11.26
C TYR A 96 5.36 -2.09 9.89
N TYR A 97 4.76 -1.54 8.84
CA TYR A 97 4.85 -2.08 7.49
C TYR A 97 5.25 -0.99 6.51
N ASP A 98 6.10 -1.35 5.55
CA ASP A 98 6.74 -0.41 4.63
C ASP A 98 5.90 -0.15 3.37
N ASN A 99 4.65 0.30 3.57
CA ASN A 99 3.75 0.67 2.48
C ASN A 99 2.87 1.88 2.84
N PRO A 100 2.34 2.61 1.82
CA PRO A 100 1.53 3.81 2.06
C PRO A 100 0.26 3.58 2.88
N ASP A 101 -0.44 2.46 2.69
CA ASP A 101 -1.68 2.17 3.43
C ASP A 101 -1.39 2.07 4.94
N ALA A 102 -0.36 1.33 5.31
CA ALA A 102 0.06 1.19 6.71
C ALA A 102 0.60 2.51 7.28
N ALA A 103 1.28 3.33 6.47
CA ALA A 103 1.71 4.66 6.88
C ALA A 103 0.51 5.57 7.21
N SER A 104 -0.50 5.57 6.34
CA SER A 104 -1.72 6.36 6.51
C SER A 104 -2.54 5.87 7.70
N GLU A 105 -2.70 4.55 7.88
CA GLU A 105 -3.32 4.00 9.08
C GLU A 105 -2.55 4.39 10.36
N GLY A 106 -1.22 4.46 10.29
CA GLY A 106 -0.39 4.94 11.40
C GLY A 106 -0.68 6.40 11.75
N LEU A 107 -0.80 7.28 10.74
CA LEU A 107 -1.19 8.68 10.99
C LEU A 107 -2.56 8.77 11.65
N ASP A 108 -3.57 8.05 11.14
CA ASP A 108 -4.93 8.02 11.73
C ASP A 108 -4.89 7.57 13.21
N ARG A 109 -4.05 6.57 13.54
CA ARG A 109 -3.87 6.08 14.92
C ARG A 109 -3.18 7.11 15.82
N ILE A 110 -2.18 7.84 15.31
CA ILE A 110 -1.53 8.93 16.06
C ILE A 110 -2.56 10.01 16.40
N GLU A 111 -3.37 10.44 15.44
CA GLU A 111 -4.37 11.50 15.65
C GLU A 111 -5.46 11.07 16.64
N ALA A 112 -5.91 9.82 16.56
CA ALA A 112 -6.83 9.25 17.55
C ALA A 112 -6.20 9.22 18.95
N ALA A 113 -4.94 8.79 19.07
CA ALA A 113 -4.21 8.78 20.33
C ALA A 113 -4.00 10.20 20.90
N GLU A 114 -3.70 11.19 20.06
CA GLU A 114 -3.57 12.58 20.49
C GLU A 114 -4.88 13.16 21.00
N THR A 115 -6.00 12.78 20.38
CA THR A 115 -7.35 13.17 20.82
C THR A 115 -7.65 12.56 22.19
N ALA A 116 -7.47 11.25 22.37
CA ALA A 116 -7.65 10.58 23.66
C ALA A 116 -6.73 11.17 24.74
N ALA A 117 -5.48 11.45 24.40
CA ALA A 117 -4.52 12.06 25.31
C ALA A 117 -4.94 13.46 25.77
N ALA A 118 -5.61 14.25 24.92
CA ALA A 118 -6.11 15.56 25.30
C ALA A 118 -7.18 15.49 26.41
N GLU A 119 -8.00 14.45 26.40
CA GLU A 119 -9.04 14.18 27.40
C GLU A 119 -8.45 13.56 28.69
N ILE A 120 -7.49 12.65 28.55
CA ILE A 120 -6.87 11.93 29.67
C ILE A 120 -5.95 12.84 30.49
N ARG A 121 -5.18 13.71 29.83
CA ARG A 121 -4.09 14.47 30.45
C ARG A 121 -4.50 15.33 31.66
N PRO A 122 -5.62 16.09 31.65
CA PRO A 122 -6.02 16.89 32.80
C PRO A 122 -6.28 16.05 34.05
N LEU A 123 -6.96 14.90 33.92
CA LEU A 123 -7.20 14.01 35.05
C LEU A 123 -5.88 13.46 35.58
N MET A 124 -5.02 12.97 34.70
CA MET A 124 -3.78 12.33 35.09
C MET A 124 -2.78 13.31 35.73
N GLN A 125 -2.81 14.59 35.35
CA GLN A 125 -2.06 15.64 36.07
C GLN A 125 -2.55 15.80 37.51
N ASN A 126 -3.86 15.89 37.73
CA ASN A 126 -4.43 15.99 39.08
C ASN A 126 -4.12 14.75 39.93
N VAL A 127 -4.24 13.55 39.34
CA VAL A 127 -3.91 12.28 40.00
C VAL A 127 -2.44 12.25 40.41
N ALA A 128 -1.52 12.65 39.52
CA ALA A 128 -0.10 12.70 39.81
C ALA A 128 0.22 13.65 40.97
N GLU A 129 -0.42 14.82 41.02
CA GLU A 129 -0.21 15.83 42.07
C GLU A 129 -0.77 15.38 43.42
N ARG A 130 -1.92 14.71 43.46
CA ARG A 130 -2.60 14.30 44.70
C ARG A 130 -2.11 12.98 45.26
N TYR A 131 -1.91 11.99 44.39
CA TYR A 131 -1.71 10.60 44.79
C TYR A 131 -0.35 10.03 44.33
N GLY A 132 0.37 10.75 43.49
CA GLY A 132 1.60 10.26 42.84
C GLY A 132 1.32 9.49 41.54
N ARG A 133 2.39 9.03 40.89
CA ARG A 133 2.33 8.30 39.61
C ARG A 133 2.52 6.79 39.74
N GLU A 134 3.04 6.35 40.88
CA GLU A 134 3.35 4.95 41.14
C GLU A 134 2.10 4.18 41.57
N ARG A 135 1.92 2.96 41.03
CA ARG A 135 0.76 2.10 41.36
C ARG A 135 0.56 1.93 42.88
N GLY A 136 1.66 1.74 43.62
CA GLY A 136 1.61 1.58 45.07
C GLY A 136 1.09 2.84 45.79
N ALA A 137 1.59 4.02 45.41
CA ALA A 137 1.18 5.28 46.01
C ALA A 137 -0.30 5.59 45.76
N ILE A 138 -0.78 5.32 44.55
CA ILE A 138 -2.20 5.49 44.21
C ILE A 138 -3.07 4.51 45.00
N THR A 139 -2.66 3.24 45.11
CA THR A 139 -3.41 2.23 45.89
C THR A 139 -3.51 2.63 47.35
N GLU A 140 -2.39 2.99 47.98
CA GLU A 140 -2.34 3.42 49.37
C GLU A 140 -3.18 4.67 49.62
N ALA A 141 -3.17 5.64 48.70
CA ALA A 141 -3.97 6.85 48.81
C ALA A 141 -5.48 6.57 48.72
N MET A 142 -5.89 5.70 47.78
CA MET A 142 -7.30 5.33 47.63
C MET A 142 -7.81 4.50 48.82
N ASP A 143 -6.97 3.59 49.35
CA ASP A 143 -7.28 2.82 50.56
C ASP A 143 -7.40 3.73 51.79
N ALA A 144 -6.47 4.67 51.96
CA ALA A 144 -6.50 5.64 53.06
C ALA A 144 -7.72 6.57 52.98
N ALA A 145 -8.12 6.94 51.76
CA ALA A 145 -9.32 7.73 51.53
C ALA A 145 -10.61 6.92 51.66
N GLY A 146 -10.56 5.60 51.91
CA GLY A 146 -11.73 4.75 52.08
C GLY A 146 -12.55 4.56 50.79
N VAL A 147 -11.92 4.72 49.62
CA VAL A 147 -12.58 4.56 48.33
C VAL A 147 -13.07 3.12 48.19
N SER A 148 -14.37 2.98 47.92
CA SER A 148 -15.03 1.71 47.67
C SER A 148 -15.80 1.80 46.37
N VAL A 149 -15.07 1.80 45.25
CA VAL A 149 -15.68 1.60 43.93
C VAL A 149 -15.94 0.09 43.73
N ASP A 150 -16.83 -0.28 42.80
CA ASP A 150 -17.18 -1.68 42.50
C ASP A 150 -15.97 -2.57 42.12
N LYS A 151 -14.79 -1.96 41.90
CA LYS A 151 -13.51 -2.61 41.60
C LYS A 151 -12.52 -2.41 42.76
N ALA A 152 -11.59 -3.35 42.93
CA ALA A 152 -10.51 -3.20 43.91
C ALA A 152 -9.62 -1.98 43.59
N ASN A 153 -9.20 -1.21 44.59
CA ASN A 153 -8.35 -0.02 44.43
C ASN A 153 -7.05 -0.29 43.67
N TYR A 154 -6.49 -1.51 43.77
CA TYR A 154 -5.39 -1.97 42.94
C TYR A 154 -5.67 -1.88 41.43
N MET A 155 -6.90 -2.16 40.98
CA MET A 155 -7.30 -2.03 39.58
C MET A 155 -7.37 -0.56 39.13
N VAL A 156 -7.82 0.34 40.00
CA VAL A 156 -7.79 1.79 39.73
C VAL A 156 -6.36 2.25 39.51
N ALA A 157 -5.45 1.82 40.39
CA ALA A 157 -4.03 2.14 40.26
C ALA A 157 -3.40 1.52 39.00
N ALA A 158 -3.78 0.29 38.62
CA ALA A 158 -3.33 -0.33 37.38
C ALA A 158 -3.78 0.49 36.15
N ASN A 159 -5.06 0.83 36.07
CA ASN A 159 -5.62 1.64 35.00
C ASN A 159 -4.96 3.03 34.92
N ALA A 160 -4.75 3.69 36.07
CA ALA A 160 -4.05 4.98 36.13
C ALA A 160 -2.62 4.89 35.58
N HIS A 161 -1.92 3.79 35.88
CA HIS A 161 -0.57 3.57 35.36
C HIS A 161 -0.56 3.36 33.85
N ASP A 162 -1.48 2.58 33.31
CA ASP A 162 -1.59 2.37 31.85
C ASP A 162 -1.86 3.70 31.13
N LEU A 163 -2.72 4.56 31.69
CA LEU A 163 -2.96 5.90 31.18
C LEU A 163 -1.70 6.79 31.25
N PHE A 164 -0.89 6.70 32.32
CA PHE A 164 0.38 7.42 32.39
C PHE A 164 1.40 6.92 31.37
N GLU A 165 1.53 5.60 31.21
CA GLU A 165 2.45 4.98 30.25
C GLU A 165 2.07 5.38 28.82
N PHE A 166 0.79 5.33 28.48
CA PHE A 166 0.29 5.80 27.19
C PHE A 166 0.68 7.25 26.89
N LEU A 167 0.47 8.17 27.85
CA LEU A 167 0.85 9.57 27.69
C LEU A 167 2.36 9.76 27.50
N GLU A 168 3.17 8.92 28.15
CA GLU A 168 4.63 8.95 28.01
C GLU A 168 5.08 8.41 26.65
N GLN A 169 4.55 7.26 26.22
CA GLN A 169 4.87 6.66 24.93
C GLN A 169 4.47 7.58 23.77
N LEU A 170 3.30 8.23 23.87
CA LEU A 170 2.80 9.16 22.86
C LEU A 170 3.76 10.33 22.60
N ALA A 171 4.51 10.78 23.61
CA ALA A 171 5.42 11.92 23.49
C ALA A 171 6.56 11.71 22.47
N GLY A 172 6.81 10.47 22.06
CA GLY A 172 7.79 10.12 21.01
C GLY A 172 7.19 9.61 19.70
N THR A 173 5.87 9.38 19.65
CA THR A 173 5.29 8.53 18.59
C THR A 173 5.41 9.11 17.19
N ARG A 174 5.21 10.43 17.03
CA ARG A 174 5.36 11.09 15.73
C ARG A 174 6.79 10.94 15.18
N SER A 175 7.79 11.31 15.98
CA SER A 175 9.19 11.26 15.55
C SER A 175 9.64 9.84 15.22
N ALA A 176 9.32 8.87 16.07
CA ALA A 176 9.70 7.48 15.84
C ALA A 176 8.95 6.85 14.64
N SER A 177 7.67 7.17 14.43
CA SER A 177 6.91 6.68 13.26
C SER A 177 7.42 7.30 11.95
N ALA A 178 7.75 8.59 11.95
CA ALA A 178 8.38 9.25 10.80
C ALA A 178 9.76 8.65 10.50
N GLN A 179 10.56 8.33 11.52
CA GLN A 179 11.84 7.65 11.35
C GLN A 179 11.67 6.26 10.73
N THR A 180 10.68 5.46 11.16
CA THR A 180 10.38 4.16 10.54
C THR A 180 10.09 4.31 9.04
N LEU A 181 9.29 5.31 8.65
CA LEU A 181 8.98 5.56 7.24
C LEU A 181 10.21 6.00 6.44
N VAL A 182 11.08 6.83 7.03
CA VAL A 182 12.36 7.22 6.43
C VAL A 182 13.23 5.99 6.17
N ASP A 183 13.34 5.08 7.13
CA ASP A 183 14.15 3.87 6.99
C ASP A 183 13.55 2.90 5.95
N GLY A 184 12.23 2.75 5.93
CA GLY A 184 11.53 1.94 4.90
C GLY A 184 11.71 2.49 3.48
N VAL A 185 11.67 3.82 3.31
CA VAL A 185 11.93 4.45 2.01
C VAL A 185 13.38 4.28 1.58
N ARG A 186 14.35 4.38 2.50
CA ARG A 186 15.76 4.11 2.21
C ARG A 186 15.99 2.69 1.72
N SER A 187 15.48 1.70 2.46
CA SER A 187 15.60 0.29 2.06
C SER A 187 15.02 0.07 0.66
N ARG A 188 13.88 0.70 0.35
CA ARG A 188 13.26 0.60 -0.98
C ARG A 188 14.11 1.23 -2.08
N LEU A 189 14.83 2.32 -1.81
CA LEU A 189 15.78 2.89 -2.76
C LEU A 189 16.99 1.99 -2.96
N ASP A 190 17.52 1.39 -1.89
CA ASP A 190 18.68 0.50 -1.95
C ASP A 190 18.38 -0.77 -2.78
N ASP A 191 17.15 -1.30 -2.67
CA ASP A 191 16.72 -2.52 -3.40
C ASP A 191 16.11 -2.22 -4.78
N LEU A 192 16.07 -0.96 -5.21
CA LEU A 192 15.30 -0.55 -6.39
C LEU A 192 15.75 -1.28 -7.67
N ASP A 193 17.05 -1.47 -7.84
CA ASP A 193 17.63 -2.08 -9.04
C ASP A 193 17.37 -3.59 -9.17
N ASP A 194 16.92 -4.25 -8.10
CA ASP A 194 16.56 -5.68 -8.12
C ASP A 194 15.18 -5.93 -8.76
N PHE A 195 14.39 -4.87 -8.97
CA PHE A 195 13.06 -4.97 -9.55
C PHE A 195 13.04 -4.74 -11.07
N ALA A 196 12.02 -5.31 -11.73
CA ALA A 196 11.73 -4.99 -13.12
C ALA A 196 11.35 -3.50 -13.27
N ALA A 197 11.68 -2.88 -14.41
CA ALA A 197 11.52 -1.43 -14.64
C ALA A 197 10.11 -0.88 -14.34
N ASN A 198 9.05 -1.64 -14.65
CA ASN A 198 7.68 -1.23 -14.33
C ASN A 198 7.41 -1.23 -12.82
N ILE A 199 8.01 -2.15 -12.08
CA ILE A 199 7.91 -2.22 -10.62
C ILE A 199 8.75 -1.11 -9.98
N GLN A 200 9.90 -0.76 -10.56
CA GLN A 200 10.74 0.34 -10.07
C GLN A 200 9.95 1.66 -9.99
N GLN A 201 9.22 2.01 -11.05
CA GLN A 201 8.41 3.24 -11.08
C GLN A 201 7.29 3.22 -10.02
N GLN A 202 6.61 2.08 -9.87
CA GLN A 202 5.61 1.91 -8.82
C GLN A 202 6.23 2.09 -7.43
N ARG A 203 7.38 1.47 -7.16
CA ARG A 203 8.07 1.60 -5.86
C ARG A 203 8.47 3.05 -5.58
N LEU A 204 8.94 3.79 -6.57
CA LEU A 204 9.28 5.20 -6.41
C LEU A 204 8.05 6.07 -6.11
N ALA A 205 6.91 5.78 -6.73
CA ALA A 205 5.65 6.44 -6.40
C ALA A 205 5.19 6.14 -4.97
N GLU A 206 5.20 4.86 -4.56
CA GLU A 206 4.90 4.45 -3.17
C GLU A 206 5.84 5.13 -2.16
N ALA A 207 7.14 5.24 -2.49
CA ALA A 207 8.12 5.93 -1.65
C ALA A 207 7.79 7.42 -1.48
N MET A 208 7.34 8.09 -2.55
CA MET A 208 6.92 9.50 -2.46
C MET A 208 5.70 9.68 -1.55
N GLU A 209 4.70 8.81 -1.67
CA GLU A 209 3.51 8.82 -0.82
C GLU A 209 3.88 8.59 0.66
N MET A 210 4.79 7.65 0.94
CA MET A 210 5.31 7.45 2.29
C MET A 210 6.04 8.67 2.84
N ILE A 211 6.80 9.39 2.00
CA ILE A 211 7.47 10.65 2.40
C ILE A 211 6.43 11.73 2.73
N GLU A 212 5.36 11.86 1.93
CA GLU A 212 4.28 12.81 2.17
C GLU A 212 3.59 12.54 3.51
N ILE A 213 3.23 11.29 3.78
CA ILE A 213 2.64 10.89 5.05
C ILE A 213 3.62 11.12 6.21
N ALA A 214 4.90 10.80 6.04
CA ALA A 214 5.91 11.05 7.06
C ALA A 214 6.06 12.55 7.37
N GLN A 215 5.88 13.43 6.38
CA GLN A 215 5.88 14.89 6.58
C GLN A 215 4.64 15.38 7.33
N GLU A 216 3.49 14.73 7.17
CA GLU A 216 2.30 15.00 7.99
C GLU A 216 2.48 14.51 9.43
N ILE A 217 3.17 13.38 9.62
CA ILE A 217 3.50 12.83 10.94
C ILE A 217 4.51 13.74 11.68
N ASP A 218 5.66 14.06 11.07
CA ASP A 218 6.69 14.94 11.64
C ASP A 218 7.25 15.91 10.57
N PRO A 219 6.66 17.11 10.43
CA PRO A 219 7.11 18.11 9.47
C PRO A 219 8.53 18.61 9.70
N SER A 220 9.07 18.42 10.91
CA SER A 220 10.39 18.90 11.31
C SER A 220 11.50 17.87 11.10
N HIS A 221 11.16 16.66 10.65
CA HIS A 221 12.12 15.57 10.50
C HIS A 221 13.22 15.96 9.50
N PRO A 222 14.51 15.96 9.92
CA PRO A 222 15.59 16.59 9.16
C PRO A 222 15.95 15.88 7.84
N GLU A 223 15.49 14.64 7.66
CA GLU A 223 15.85 13.80 6.52
C GLU A 223 14.82 13.79 5.39
N LEU A 224 13.55 14.12 5.67
CA LEU A 224 12.45 14.00 4.69
C LEU A 224 12.67 14.84 3.44
N GLY A 225 13.20 16.06 3.61
CA GLY A 225 13.52 16.92 2.47
C GLY A 225 14.61 16.35 1.56
N ARG A 226 15.64 15.68 2.13
CA ARG A 226 16.70 15.05 1.34
C ARG A 226 16.19 13.80 0.63
N LEU A 227 15.38 13.02 1.33
CA LEU A 227 14.83 11.77 0.79
C LEU A 227 13.85 12.03 -0.35
N ARG A 228 13.03 13.08 -0.24
CA ARG A 228 12.16 13.55 -1.34
C ARG A 228 12.96 13.80 -2.61
N VAL A 229 14.02 14.59 -2.51
CA VAL A 229 14.90 14.90 -3.64
C VAL A 229 15.52 13.62 -4.21
N ALA A 230 16.01 12.71 -3.37
CA ALA A 230 16.60 11.45 -3.82
C ALA A 230 15.60 10.56 -4.58
N VAL A 231 14.35 10.45 -4.10
CA VAL A 231 13.28 9.70 -4.80
C VAL A 231 12.93 10.38 -6.13
N GLU A 232 12.84 11.72 -6.18
CA GLU A 232 12.58 12.46 -7.42
C GLU A 232 13.69 12.27 -8.46
N GLU A 233 14.95 12.36 -8.03
CA GLU A 233 16.12 12.12 -8.87
C GLU A 233 16.13 10.68 -9.42
N ALA A 234 15.93 9.68 -8.54
CA ALA A 234 15.84 8.28 -8.94
C ALA A 234 14.68 8.03 -9.92
N ALA A 235 13.50 8.63 -9.67
CA ALA A 235 12.36 8.53 -10.58
C ALA A 235 12.67 9.13 -11.96
N SER A 236 13.28 10.32 -11.99
CA SER A 236 13.67 10.94 -13.24
C SER A 236 14.74 10.14 -13.99
N GLU A 237 15.71 9.56 -13.29
CA GLU A 237 16.76 8.73 -13.88
C GLU A 237 16.17 7.45 -14.47
N LYS A 238 15.36 6.70 -13.70
CA LYS A 238 14.72 5.46 -14.18
C LYS A 238 13.76 5.72 -15.32
N GLN A 239 13.06 6.85 -15.32
CA GLN A 239 12.21 7.24 -16.45
C GLN A 239 13.05 7.52 -17.70
N ALA A 240 14.16 8.24 -17.56
CA ALA A 240 15.07 8.51 -18.66
C ALA A 240 15.70 7.23 -19.23
N GLU A 241 16.12 6.30 -18.36
CA GLU A 241 16.61 4.98 -18.77
C GLU A 241 15.57 4.19 -19.54
N GLN A 242 14.33 4.11 -19.02
CA GLN A 242 13.25 3.39 -19.67
C GLN A 242 12.95 3.99 -21.05
N LYS A 243 12.88 5.32 -21.13
CA LYS A 243 12.70 6.03 -22.39
C LYS A 243 13.82 5.73 -23.38
N ALA A 244 15.08 5.79 -22.94
CA ALA A 244 16.22 5.46 -23.79
C ALA A 244 16.17 4.00 -24.29
N ARG A 245 15.75 3.06 -23.44
CA ARG A 245 15.56 1.66 -23.85
C ARG A 245 14.49 1.55 -24.94
N ILE A 246 13.35 2.21 -24.78
CA ILE A 246 12.26 2.25 -25.77
C ILE A 246 12.74 2.87 -27.09
N GLU A 247 13.45 3.99 -27.02
CA GLU A 247 13.98 4.70 -28.20
C GLU A 247 15.02 3.87 -28.96
N SER A 248 15.82 3.07 -28.25
CA SER A 248 16.84 2.20 -28.85
C SER A 248 16.32 0.84 -29.31
N ALA A 249 15.09 0.46 -28.92
CA ALA A 249 14.54 -0.85 -29.24
C ALA A 249 14.12 -0.92 -30.71
N GLU A 250 14.56 -1.97 -31.39
CA GLU A 250 14.26 -2.21 -32.80
C GLU A 250 13.32 -3.40 -32.97
N TRP A 251 12.42 -3.33 -33.95
CA TRP A 251 11.63 -4.48 -34.36
C TRP A 251 12.48 -5.40 -35.24
N PRO A 252 12.81 -6.63 -34.80
CA PRO A 252 13.78 -7.46 -35.50
C PRO A 252 13.19 -8.18 -36.73
N GLY A 253 11.90 -7.99 -37.04
CA GLY A 253 11.23 -8.61 -38.18
C GLY A 253 11.22 -10.14 -38.18
N HIS A 254 10.88 -10.72 -39.32
CA HIS A 254 10.94 -12.17 -39.53
C HIS A 254 12.37 -12.70 -39.53
N VAL A 255 12.55 -13.97 -39.17
CA VAL A 255 13.80 -14.68 -39.50
C VAL A 255 14.07 -14.64 -41.00
N ALA A 256 15.35 -14.47 -41.37
CA ALA A 256 15.75 -14.37 -42.76
C ALA A 256 15.47 -15.65 -43.57
N SER A 257 15.47 -16.81 -42.91
CA SER A 257 15.18 -18.11 -43.52
C SER A 257 14.34 -18.96 -42.57
N PHE A 258 13.39 -19.72 -43.13
CA PHE A 258 12.53 -20.62 -42.38
C PHE A 258 12.39 -21.97 -43.11
N ASP A 259 12.94 -23.01 -42.52
CA ASP A 259 12.98 -24.38 -43.09
C ASP A 259 11.80 -25.25 -42.62
N GLY A 260 10.82 -24.65 -41.95
CA GLY A 260 9.61 -25.33 -41.47
C GLY A 260 8.51 -25.42 -42.52
N PRO A 261 7.49 -26.27 -42.31
CA PRO A 261 6.30 -26.26 -43.15
C PRO A 261 5.52 -24.95 -43.00
N GLY A 262 4.87 -24.52 -44.10
CA GLY A 262 4.17 -23.25 -44.22
C GLY A 262 5.10 -22.10 -44.66
N SER A 263 4.53 -20.97 -45.09
CA SER A 263 5.31 -19.74 -45.29
C SER A 263 5.25 -18.85 -44.06
N ILE A 264 6.33 -18.07 -43.82
CA ILE A 264 6.41 -17.10 -42.73
C ILE A 264 5.18 -16.17 -42.72
N GLU A 265 4.78 -15.67 -43.89
CA GLU A 265 3.63 -14.78 -44.05
C GLU A 265 2.30 -15.44 -43.68
N GLN A 266 2.11 -16.71 -44.05
CA GLN A 266 0.91 -17.46 -43.70
C GLN A 266 0.83 -17.71 -42.20
N LEU A 267 1.96 -18.09 -41.59
CA LEU A 267 2.04 -18.35 -40.16
C LEU A 267 1.81 -17.05 -39.36
N SER A 268 2.50 -15.96 -39.73
CA SER A 268 2.34 -14.64 -39.12
C SER A 268 0.88 -14.16 -39.14
N ARG A 269 0.24 -14.21 -40.31
CA ARG A 269 -1.18 -13.85 -40.46
C ARG A 269 -2.10 -14.72 -39.62
N SER A 270 -1.84 -16.03 -39.56
CA SER A 270 -2.64 -16.95 -38.76
C SER A 270 -2.53 -16.66 -37.27
N VAL A 271 -1.32 -16.32 -36.80
CA VAL A 271 -1.09 -15.94 -35.39
C VAL A 271 -1.75 -14.60 -35.07
N HIS A 272 -1.60 -13.60 -35.95
CA HIS A 272 -2.28 -12.31 -35.80
C HIS A 272 -3.80 -12.48 -35.66
N GLN A 273 -4.40 -13.26 -36.56
CA GLN A 273 -5.84 -13.55 -36.52
C GLN A 273 -6.23 -14.28 -35.23
N TYR A 274 -5.44 -15.25 -34.78
CA TYR A 274 -5.73 -15.98 -33.54
C TYR A 274 -5.73 -15.04 -32.33
N LEU A 275 -4.65 -14.27 -32.14
CA LEU A 275 -4.51 -13.39 -30.97
C LEU A 275 -5.51 -12.23 -30.98
N SER A 276 -5.88 -11.72 -32.17
CA SER A 276 -6.92 -10.69 -32.30
C SER A 276 -8.31 -11.18 -31.88
N ASN A 277 -8.56 -12.49 -31.96
CA ASN A 277 -9.83 -13.12 -31.56
C ASN A 277 -9.73 -13.84 -30.19
N ASP A 278 -8.55 -13.83 -29.57
CA ASP A 278 -8.33 -14.50 -28.30
C ASP A 278 -8.99 -13.71 -27.16
N ARG A 279 -9.64 -14.43 -26.24
CA ARG A 279 -10.38 -13.85 -25.10
C ARG A 279 -9.46 -13.07 -24.16
N ASP A 280 -8.21 -13.50 -23.99
CA ASP A 280 -7.31 -12.93 -23.01
C ASP A 280 -6.40 -11.84 -23.63
N TRP A 281 -6.43 -11.68 -24.96
CA TRP A 281 -5.69 -10.66 -25.72
C TRP A 281 -6.62 -9.72 -26.49
N GLY A 282 -6.89 -9.98 -27.77
CA GLY A 282 -7.59 -9.04 -28.65
C GLY A 282 -9.05 -8.80 -28.29
N GLN A 283 -9.71 -9.75 -27.64
CA GLN A 283 -11.10 -9.65 -27.18
C GLN A 283 -11.20 -9.53 -25.66
N ARG A 284 -10.12 -9.12 -24.99
CA ARG A 284 -10.12 -8.95 -23.53
C ARG A 284 -11.10 -7.86 -23.12
N GLU A 285 -11.98 -8.17 -22.16
CA GLU A 285 -13.00 -7.24 -21.67
C GLU A 285 -12.40 -5.98 -21.03
N VAL A 286 -11.25 -6.14 -20.36
CA VAL A 286 -10.54 -5.06 -19.67
C VAL A 286 -9.18 -4.87 -20.35
N LYS A 287 -8.96 -3.70 -20.94
CA LYS A 287 -7.74 -3.35 -21.70
C LYS A 287 -7.50 -4.29 -22.91
N PRO A 288 -8.41 -4.30 -23.91
CA PRO A 288 -8.21 -5.06 -25.13
C PRO A 288 -6.91 -4.66 -25.82
N GLN A 289 -6.15 -5.66 -26.27
CA GLN A 289 -4.85 -5.45 -26.90
C GLN A 289 -5.01 -5.47 -28.42
N GLU A 290 -4.60 -4.39 -29.10
CA GLU A 290 -4.52 -4.37 -30.55
C GLU A 290 -3.22 -5.04 -31.01
N ILE A 291 -3.36 -6.06 -31.84
CA ILE A 291 -2.22 -6.76 -32.44
C ILE A 291 -1.71 -5.96 -33.63
N LEU A 292 -0.51 -5.39 -33.51
CA LEU A 292 0.08 -4.51 -34.53
C LEU A 292 0.91 -5.27 -35.54
N SER A 293 1.80 -6.15 -35.06
CA SER A 293 2.71 -6.89 -35.92
C SER A 293 3.06 -8.24 -35.31
N VAL A 294 3.33 -9.22 -36.17
CA VAL A 294 3.76 -10.56 -35.78
C VAL A 294 5.00 -10.93 -36.60
N ALA A 295 6.03 -11.39 -35.92
CA ALA A 295 7.27 -11.84 -36.52
C ALA A 295 7.56 -13.30 -36.14
N VAL A 296 7.64 -14.22 -37.11
CA VAL A 296 8.20 -15.57 -36.87
C VAL A 296 9.69 -15.47 -36.55
N ARG A 297 10.10 -15.98 -35.38
CA ARG A 297 11.45 -15.80 -34.81
C ARG A 297 12.36 -17.03 -34.89
N GLY A 298 11.86 -18.14 -35.42
CA GLY A 298 12.68 -19.36 -35.54
C GLY A 298 11.92 -20.56 -36.07
N PRO A 299 12.61 -21.72 -36.16
CA PRO A 299 12.01 -22.97 -36.60
C PRO A 299 11.01 -23.49 -35.55
N TRP A 300 10.15 -24.42 -35.98
CA TRP A 300 9.30 -25.19 -35.08
C TRP A 300 10.11 -25.94 -34.02
N GLN A 301 9.65 -25.88 -32.77
CA GLN A 301 10.25 -26.55 -31.63
C GLN A 301 9.29 -27.57 -31.03
N VAL A 302 9.83 -28.60 -30.39
CA VAL A 302 9.00 -29.59 -29.68
C VAL A 302 8.43 -28.91 -28.42
N ALA A 303 7.10 -28.91 -28.31
CA ALA A 303 6.40 -28.38 -27.13
C ALA A 303 6.14 -29.48 -26.09
N LYS A 304 5.71 -30.65 -26.55
CA LYS A 304 5.35 -31.80 -25.70
C LYS A 304 5.85 -33.10 -26.32
N ARG A 305 6.26 -34.02 -25.44
CA ARG A 305 6.62 -35.41 -25.78
C ARG A 305 5.74 -36.38 -25.02
N ASP A 306 5.54 -37.57 -25.58
CA ASP A 306 4.88 -38.67 -24.87
C ASP A 306 5.84 -39.37 -23.88
N ILE A 307 5.34 -40.42 -23.23
CA ILE A 307 6.10 -41.23 -22.26
C ILE A 307 7.32 -41.94 -22.89
N LEU A 308 7.33 -42.12 -24.21
CA LEU A 308 8.43 -42.73 -24.96
C LEU A 308 9.41 -41.68 -25.52
N GLY A 309 9.19 -40.40 -25.21
CA GLY A 309 10.02 -39.30 -25.65
C GLY A 309 9.77 -38.85 -27.10
N GLN A 310 8.67 -39.29 -27.72
CA GLN A 310 8.29 -38.94 -29.09
C GLN A 310 7.54 -37.60 -29.11
N PRO A 311 7.84 -36.68 -30.04
CA PRO A 311 7.09 -35.43 -30.15
C PRO A 311 5.61 -35.67 -30.46
N VAL A 312 4.74 -35.08 -29.65
CA VAL A 312 3.28 -35.11 -29.82
C VAL A 312 2.67 -33.71 -29.97
N GLN A 313 3.46 -32.65 -29.77
CA GLN A 313 3.04 -31.27 -29.97
C GLN A 313 4.23 -30.39 -30.36
N TRP A 314 3.97 -29.40 -31.21
CA TRP A 314 4.96 -28.44 -31.67
C TRP A 314 4.57 -27.02 -31.26
N ARG A 315 5.57 -26.15 -31.15
CA ARG A 315 5.38 -24.71 -30.95
C ARG A 315 6.20 -23.91 -31.95
N LEU A 316 5.67 -22.75 -32.34
CA LEU A 316 6.32 -21.80 -33.23
C LEU A 316 6.75 -20.56 -32.41
N PRO A 317 8.05 -20.27 -32.30
CA PRO A 317 8.51 -19.03 -31.67
C PRO A 317 8.16 -17.82 -32.55
N VAL A 318 7.47 -16.86 -31.97
CA VAL A 318 7.07 -15.59 -32.61
C VAL A 318 7.34 -14.43 -31.67
N LEU A 319 7.46 -13.23 -32.23
CA LEU A 319 7.44 -11.97 -31.50
C LEU A 319 6.17 -11.24 -31.93
N VAL A 320 5.41 -10.73 -30.97
CA VAL A 320 4.14 -10.04 -31.23
C VAL A 320 4.19 -8.65 -30.63
N ALA A 321 4.06 -7.62 -31.47
CA ALA A 321 3.88 -6.26 -31.03
C ALA A 321 2.39 -5.98 -30.82
N VAL A 322 2.06 -5.45 -29.65
CA VAL A 322 0.71 -5.01 -29.30
C VAL A 322 0.73 -3.59 -28.77
N THR A 323 -0.43 -2.94 -28.79
CA THR A 323 -0.69 -1.70 -28.07
C THR A 323 -2.07 -1.78 -27.44
N ASP A 324 -2.33 -0.90 -26.49
CA ASP A 324 -3.66 -0.66 -25.95
C ASP A 324 -3.93 0.86 -25.90
N GLU A 325 -5.06 1.22 -25.29
CA GLU A 325 -5.48 2.61 -25.14
C GLU A 325 -4.52 3.45 -24.28
N GLU A 326 -3.69 2.83 -23.44
CA GLU A 326 -2.72 3.52 -22.59
C GLU A 326 -1.40 3.75 -23.33
N LEU A 327 -0.89 2.75 -24.05
CA LEU A 327 0.38 2.84 -24.77
C LEU A 327 0.29 3.60 -26.10
N ARG A 328 -0.87 3.54 -26.76
CA ARG A 328 -1.05 4.13 -28.09
C ARG A 328 -0.86 5.66 -28.13
N PRO A 329 -1.43 6.45 -27.21
CA PRO A 329 -1.22 7.90 -27.19
C PRO A 329 0.24 8.31 -27.04
N ASP A 330 1.03 7.49 -26.37
CA ASP A 330 2.47 7.72 -26.15
C ASP A 330 3.34 7.26 -27.32
N GLY A 331 2.73 6.70 -28.37
CA GLY A 331 3.47 6.20 -29.52
C GLY A 331 4.25 4.93 -29.21
N ILE A 332 3.83 4.13 -28.22
CA ILE A 332 4.55 2.94 -27.74
C ILE A 332 3.82 1.66 -28.12
N ALA A 333 4.58 0.63 -28.49
CA ALA A 333 4.16 -0.76 -28.52
C ALA A 333 4.87 -1.57 -27.43
N ARG A 334 4.25 -2.67 -27.02
CA ARG A 334 4.87 -3.72 -26.23
C ARG A 334 5.06 -4.96 -27.09
N ALA A 335 6.29 -5.43 -27.24
CA ALA A 335 6.64 -6.64 -27.95
C ALA A 335 6.78 -7.81 -26.96
N TYR A 336 6.06 -8.90 -27.21
CA TYR A 336 6.11 -10.13 -26.43
C TYR A 336 6.74 -11.26 -27.23
N GLU A 337 7.68 -11.97 -26.62
CA GLU A 337 8.14 -13.26 -27.14
C GLU A 337 7.11 -14.33 -26.80
N LEU A 338 6.50 -14.92 -27.82
CA LEU A 338 5.51 -15.97 -27.67
C LEU A 338 5.98 -17.28 -28.30
N SER A 339 5.46 -18.37 -27.76
CA SER A 339 5.51 -19.68 -28.40
C SER A 339 4.10 -20.13 -28.75
N MET A 340 3.70 -20.01 -30.01
CA MET A 340 2.37 -20.44 -30.48
C MET A 340 2.31 -21.95 -30.55
N VAL A 341 1.39 -22.56 -29.82
CA VAL A 341 1.30 -24.01 -29.64
C VAL A 341 0.32 -24.58 -30.66
N ALA A 342 0.77 -25.55 -31.47
CA ALA A 342 -0.08 -26.27 -32.41
C ALA A 342 -0.88 -27.37 -31.70
N MET A 343 -1.92 -27.88 -32.38
CA MET A 343 -2.70 -29.01 -31.86
C MET A 343 -1.83 -30.23 -31.57
N GLU A 344 -2.19 -30.96 -30.50
CA GLU A 344 -1.60 -32.28 -30.26
C GLU A 344 -1.95 -33.26 -31.38
N GLY A 345 -1.03 -34.17 -31.70
CA GLY A 345 -1.24 -35.24 -32.67
C GLY A 345 -0.60 -36.55 -32.25
N ALA A 346 -0.60 -37.52 -33.17
CA ALA A 346 0.02 -38.81 -32.92
C ALA A 346 1.55 -38.67 -32.79
N ALA A 347 2.17 -39.62 -32.09
CA ALA A 347 3.61 -39.63 -31.88
C ALA A 347 4.39 -39.58 -33.20
N ASN A 348 5.29 -38.59 -33.32
CA ASN A 348 6.06 -38.24 -34.52
C ASN A 348 5.24 -37.75 -35.74
N ASP A 349 3.92 -37.61 -35.62
CA ASP A 349 3.02 -37.13 -36.67
C ASP A 349 2.16 -35.94 -36.17
N ALA A 350 2.64 -35.26 -35.13
CA ALA A 350 2.00 -34.06 -34.63
C ALA A 350 2.10 -32.91 -35.65
N PRO A 351 1.00 -32.17 -35.89
CA PRO A 351 0.96 -31.13 -36.92
C PRO A 351 1.89 -29.95 -36.57
N LYS A 352 2.60 -29.45 -37.58
CA LYS A 352 3.38 -28.20 -37.54
C LYS A 352 2.63 -27.12 -38.33
N SER A 353 1.40 -26.84 -37.92
CA SER A 353 0.52 -25.89 -38.60
C SER A 353 -0.62 -25.44 -37.68
N PRO A 354 -1.26 -24.30 -37.96
CA PRO A 354 -2.55 -23.96 -37.36
C PRO A 354 -3.62 -25.04 -37.65
N PRO A 355 -4.74 -25.10 -36.89
CA PRO A 355 -5.13 -24.16 -35.82
C PRO A 355 -4.23 -24.24 -34.57
N TRP A 356 -4.26 -23.18 -33.77
CA TRP A 356 -3.46 -23.07 -32.54
C TRP A 356 -4.27 -23.55 -31.34
N ASP A 357 -3.62 -24.34 -30.48
CA ASP A 357 -4.16 -24.83 -29.21
C ASP A 357 -4.03 -23.78 -28.10
N GLY A 358 -3.01 -22.92 -28.20
CA GLY A 358 -2.70 -21.90 -27.22
C GLY A 358 -1.37 -21.21 -27.52
N PHE A 359 -0.83 -20.53 -26.52
CA PHE A 359 0.51 -19.94 -26.58
C PHE A 359 1.14 -19.86 -25.19
N TRP A 360 2.46 -19.79 -25.14
CA TRP A 360 3.21 -19.46 -23.93
C TRP A 360 3.83 -18.07 -24.08
N VAL A 361 3.76 -17.27 -23.02
CA VAL A 361 4.33 -15.92 -22.97
C VAL A 361 5.71 -16.01 -22.32
N GLY A 362 6.71 -15.47 -23.01
CA GLY A 362 8.08 -15.30 -22.53
C GLY A 362 8.35 -13.86 -22.13
N ASP A 363 9.57 -13.40 -22.44
CA ASP A 363 10.01 -12.04 -22.15
C ASP A 363 9.27 -11.01 -23.02
N ASN A 364 9.42 -9.74 -22.64
CA ASN A 364 8.84 -8.63 -23.37
C ASN A 364 9.70 -7.38 -23.24
N PHE A 365 9.52 -6.47 -24.19
CA PHE A 365 10.12 -5.14 -24.18
C PHE A 365 9.19 -4.12 -24.81
N PHE A 366 9.46 -2.85 -24.57
CA PHE A 366 8.73 -1.74 -25.18
C PHE A 366 9.55 -1.14 -26.31
N LEU A 367 8.88 -0.64 -27.35
CA LEU A 367 9.48 0.03 -28.50
C LEU A 367 8.54 1.11 -29.05
N ASN A 368 9.07 2.05 -29.82
CA ASN A 368 8.23 3.03 -30.49
C ASN A 368 7.36 2.37 -31.58
N LEU A 369 6.13 2.84 -31.75
CA LEU A 369 5.22 2.42 -32.83
C LEU A 369 5.85 2.64 -34.20
N ASP A 370 6.58 3.75 -34.38
CA ASP A 370 7.28 4.07 -35.63
C ASP A 370 8.44 3.11 -35.96
N ALA A 371 8.84 2.25 -35.02
CA ALA A 371 9.83 1.19 -35.26
C ALA A 371 9.20 -0.10 -35.83
N LEU A 372 7.87 -0.17 -35.92
CA LEU A 372 7.14 -1.30 -36.52
C LEU A 372 7.04 -1.16 -38.06
N PRO A 373 6.90 -2.27 -38.80
CA PRO A 373 6.90 -2.29 -40.27
C PRO A 373 5.62 -1.79 -40.93
#